data_AF-A0A1Y2QMF1-F1
#
_entry.id   AF-A0A1Y2QMF1-F1
#
_cell.length_a   1.000
_cell.length_b   1.000
_cell.length_c   1.000
_cell.angle_alpha   90.00
_cell.angle_beta   90.00
_cell.angle_gamma   90.00
#
_symmetry.space_group_name_H-M   'P 1'
#
loop_
_entity.id
_entity.type
_entity.pdbx_description
1 polymer ?
#
loop_
_entity_poly.entity_id
_entity_poly.type
_entity_poly.pdbx_seq_one_letter_code
_entity_poly.pdbx_strand_id
1 'polypeptide(L)'
;MDIALALEAYANECASLLGDSENYERSGGNAGSPHGNVADLPDYPTAVEWKAFGIKPTTEVRSFRVEVESAKAMIRGHWEFGDEDDVVPLVREEAARLGKRALDMAIQFRSAWGIAPVDYSGEWNVKSYLEEKVQDYAKERKQREELNRQLGQEFIREIESTEAKMKAADGLPEPNS
;
A
#
# COMPACT_ATOMS: atom_id res chain seq x y z
N MET A 1 -16.49 -22.26 4.51
CA MET A 1 -15.93 -22.33 3.14
C MET A 1 -15.85 -20.95 2.53
N ASP A 2 -16.97 -20.23 2.52
CA ASP A 2 -17.10 -18.97 1.78
C ASP A 2 -16.22 -17.80 2.27
N ILE A 3 -15.80 -17.78 3.55
CA ILE A 3 -14.85 -16.76 4.03
C ILE A 3 -13.50 -16.89 3.32
N ALA A 4 -12.96 -18.12 3.19
CA ALA A 4 -11.67 -18.33 2.53
C ALA A 4 -11.74 -17.91 1.07
N LEU A 5 -12.86 -18.22 0.39
CA LEU A 5 -13.12 -17.77 -0.98
C LEU A 5 -13.23 -16.24 -1.09
N ALA A 6 -13.91 -15.57 -0.16
CA ALA A 6 -14.00 -14.11 -0.16
C ALA A 6 -12.64 -13.43 0.04
N LEU A 7 -11.78 -14.00 0.91
CA LEU A 7 -10.42 -13.53 1.13
C LEU A 7 -9.51 -13.79 -0.08
N GLU A 8 -9.65 -14.94 -0.74
CA GLU A 8 -8.95 -15.25 -1.99
C GLU A 8 -9.37 -14.33 -3.13
N ALA A 9 -10.67 -14.07 -3.27
CA ALA A 9 -11.19 -13.13 -4.24
C ALA A 9 -10.59 -11.74 -4.01
N TYR A 10 -10.59 -11.26 -2.77
CA TYR A 10 -9.96 -9.99 -2.42
C TYR A 10 -8.46 -9.95 -2.76
N ALA A 11 -7.72 -11.01 -2.46
CA ALA A 11 -6.30 -11.09 -2.80
C ALA A 11 -6.06 -11.01 -4.33
N ASN A 12 -6.92 -11.65 -5.13
CA ASN A 12 -6.85 -11.56 -6.59
C ASN A 12 -7.20 -10.16 -7.10
N GLU A 13 -8.21 -9.51 -6.53
CA GLU A 13 -8.55 -8.12 -6.88
C GLU A 13 -7.40 -7.16 -6.56
N CYS A 14 -6.75 -7.31 -5.39
CA CYS A 14 -5.54 -6.56 -5.09
C CYS A 14 -4.43 -6.82 -6.11
N ALA A 15 -4.18 -8.08 -6.49
CA ALA A 15 -3.16 -8.39 -7.49
C ALA A 15 -3.47 -7.83 -8.88
N SER A 16 -4.75 -7.85 -9.29
CA SER A 16 -5.20 -7.24 -10.55
C SER A 16 -5.02 -5.72 -10.52
N LEU A 17 -5.37 -5.08 -9.40
CA LEU A 17 -5.19 -3.65 -9.19
C LEU A 17 -3.73 -3.24 -9.32
N LEU A 18 -2.82 -4.00 -8.70
CA LEU A 18 -1.37 -3.78 -8.80
C LEU A 18 -0.90 -3.89 -10.25
N GLY A 19 -1.27 -4.96 -10.95
CA GLY A 19 -0.90 -5.15 -12.35
C GLY A 19 -1.42 -4.01 -13.26
N ASP A 20 -2.67 -3.58 -13.04
CA ASP A 20 -3.27 -2.48 -13.79
C ASP A 20 -2.57 -1.14 -13.51
N SER A 21 -2.27 -0.86 -12.24
CA SER A 21 -1.56 0.35 -11.84
C SER A 21 -0.12 0.38 -12.35
N GLU A 22 0.59 -0.75 -12.34
CA GLU A 22 1.95 -0.86 -12.89
C GLU A 22 1.97 -0.66 -14.41
N ASN A 23 0.97 -1.17 -15.11
CA ASN A 23 0.82 -0.93 -16.55
C ASN A 23 0.59 0.56 -16.83
N TYR A 24 -0.20 1.24 -15.99
CA TYR A 24 -0.47 2.67 -16.14
C TYR A 24 0.82 3.48 -16.11
N GLU A 25 1.66 3.25 -15.11
CA GLU A 25 2.95 3.92 -15.01
C GLU A 25 3.91 3.53 -16.16
N ARG A 26 4.08 2.24 -16.45
CA ARG A 26 5.01 1.77 -17.50
C ARG A 26 4.64 2.25 -18.89
N SER A 27 3.36 2.50 -19.13
CA SER A 27 2.85 2.98 -20.40
C SER A 27 2.80 4.52 -20.50
N GLY A 28 3.18 5.24 -19.44
CA GLY A 28 3.03 6.69 -19.37
C GLY A 28 1.56 7.14 -19.44
N GLY A 29 0.66 6.35 -18.84
CA GLY A 29 -0.77 6.64 -18.74
C GLY A 29 -1.65 6.07 -19.85
N ASN A 30 -1.11 5.25 -20.76
CA ASN A 30 -1.84 4.75 -21.93
C ASN A 30 -2.57 3.41 -21.71
N ALA A 31 -2.22 2.65 -20.68
CA ALA A 31 -2.81 1.34 -20.40
C ALA A 31 -2.95 1.11 -18.89
N GLY A 32 -4.16 0.91 -18.40
CA GLY A 32 -4.48 0.75 -16.99
C GLY A 32 -4.94 2.06 -16.34
N SER A 33 -4.99 2.09 -15.00
CA SER A 33 -5.53 3.25 -14.25
C SER A 33 -4.68 3.67 -13.04
N PRO A 34 -4.65 4.97 -12.69
CA PRO A 34 -4.13 5.43 -11.42
C PRO A 34 -5.19 5.18 -10.34
N HIS A 35 -5.18 3.98 -9.76
CA HIS A 35 -6.12 3.60 -8.72
C HIS A 35 -5.98 4.52 -7.51
N GLY A 36 -7.05 5.23 -7.17
CA GLY A 36 -7.09 6.13 -6.01
C GLY A 36 -7.49 5.45 -4.70
N ASN A 37 -7.67 4.12 -4.69
CA ASN A 37 -7.92 3.34 -3.48
C ASN A 37 -7.57 1.87 -3.67
N VAL A 38 -7.50 1.11 -2.58
CA VAL A 38 -7.40 -0.35 -2.62
C VAL A 38 -8.72 -0.98 -3.06
N ALA A 39 -8.66 -2.24 -3.49
CA ALA A 39 -9.84 -3.02 -3.86
C ALA A 39 -10.87 -3.07 -2.72
N ASP A 40 -12.14 -3.28 -3.08
CA ASP A 40 -13.21 -3.50 -2.11
C ASP A 40 -13.18 -4.93 -1.59
N LEU A 41 -13.23 -5.09 -0.26
CA LEU A 41 -13.38 -6.39 0.37
C LEU A 41 -14.81 -6.89 0.20
N PRO A 42 -15.04 -8.03 -0.48
CA PRO A 42 -16.38 -8.57 -0.66
C PRO A 42 -17.07 -8.80 0.70
N ASP A 43 -18.39 -8.64 0.74
CA ASP A 43 -19.16 -8.94 1.94
C ASP A 43 -18.97 -10.41 2.35
N TYR A 44 -18.77 -10.62 3.64
CA TYR A 44 -18.77 -11.97 4.17
C TYR A 44 -20.19 -12.52 4.15
N PRO A 45 -20.41 -13.78 3.74
CA PRO A 45 -21.75 -14.32 3.68
C PRO A 45 -22.43 -14.31 5.05
N THR A 46 -23.71 -13.94 5.04
CA THR A 46 -24.53 -13.78 6.26
C THR A 46 -24.90 -15.11 6.89
N ALA A 47 -24.95 -16.19 6.12
CA ALA A 47 -25.25 -17.55 6.58
C ALA A 47 -24.06 -18.27 7.25
N VAL A 48 -22.94 -17.56 7.49
CA VAL A 48 -21.77 -18.15 8.11
C VAL A 48 -22.01 -18.37 9.61
N GLU A 49 -21.93 -19.63 10.04
CA GLU A 49 -22.01 -20.03 11.45
C GLU A 49 -20.72 -19.65 12.22
N TRP A 50 -20.55 -18.36 12.52
CA TRP A 50 -19.35 -17.80 13.18
C TRP A 50 -18.93 -18.55 14.46
N LYS A 51 -19.91 -19.06 15.21
CA LYS A 51 -19.67 -19.80 16.46
C LYS A 51 -18.86 -21.08 16.24
N ALA A 52 -19.02 -21.74 15.08
CA ALA A 52 -18.32 -22.98 14.76
C ALA A 52 -16.81 -22.76 14.55
N PHE A 53 -16.38 -21.54 14.24
CA PHE A 53 -14.97 -21.22 13.98
C PHE A 53 -14.18 -20.85 15.25
N GLY A 54 -14.87 -20.69 16.38
CA GLY A 54 -14.26 -20.19 17.60
C GLY A 54 -13.96 -18.69 17.56
N ILE A 55 -13.53 -18.17 18.72
CA ILE A 55 -13.38 -16.72 18.93
C ILE A 55 -12.24 -16.15 18.09
N LYS A 56 -11.08 -16.83 18.07
CA LYS A 56 -9.87 -16.28 17.46
C LYS A 56 -10.01 -16.07 15.93
N PRO A 57 -10.36 -17.09 15.11
CA PRO A 57 -10.54 -16.89 13.68
C PRO A 57 -11.64 -15.88 13.34
N THR A 58 -12.73 -15.89 14.12
CA THR A 58 -13.83 -14.92 13.96
C THR A 58 -13.36 -13.49 14.19
N THR A 59 -12.60 -13.25 15.26
CA THR A 59 -12.04 -11.93 15.56
C THR A 59 -11.04 -11.50 14.49
N GLU A 60 -10.16 -12.39 14.03
CA GLU A 60 -9.18 -12.09 12.98
C GLU A 60 -9.87 -11.65 11.68
N VAL A 61 -10.89 -12.37 11.22
CA VAL A 61 -11.66 -12.03 10.01
C VAL A 61 -12.38 -10.69 10.17
N ARG A 62 -13.04 -10.47 11.30
CA ARG A 62 -13.79 -9.21 11.53
C ARG A 62 -12.84 -8.02 11.64
N SER A 63 -11.71 -8.17 12.33
CA SER A 63 -10.70 -7.13 12.44
C SER A 63 -10.04 -6.83 11.10
N PHE A 64 -9.87 -7.83 10.22
CA PHE A 64 -9.33 -7.60 8.88
C PHE A 64 -10.23 -6.68 8.05
N ARG A 65 -11.55 -6.79 8.14
CA ARG A 65 -12.47 -5.83 7.49
C ARG A 65 -12.27 -4.41 8.00
N VAL A 66 -12.11 -4.23 9.31
CA VAL A 66 -11.82 -2.91 9.90
C VAL A 66 -10.51 -2.35 9.39
N GLU A 67 -9.50 -3.19 9.23
CA GLU A 67 -8.20 -2.80 8.69
C GLU A 67 -8.27 -2.35 7.22
N VAL A 68 -9.01 -3.08 6.37
CA VAL A 68 -9.24 -2.67 4.98
C VAL A 68 -9.96 -1.31 4.94
N GLU A 69 -11.02 -1.12 5.72
CA GLU A 69 -11.74 0.15 5.75
C GLU A 69 -10.90 1.30 6.32
N SER A 70 -10.03 1.01 7.31
CA SER A 70 -9.07 1.98 7.82
C SER A 70 -8.06 2.41 6.76
N ALA A 71 -7.55 1.48 5.96
CA ALA A 71 -6.64 1.79 4.86
C ALA A 71 -7.35 2.63 3.79
N LYS A 72 -8.59 2.26 3.43
CA LYS A 72 -9.41 3.02 2.48
C LYS A 72 -9.68 4.44 2.93
N ALA A 73 -9.98 4.64 4.21
CA ALA A 73 -10.21 5.96 4.80
C ALA A 73 -8.93 6.80 4.80
N MET A 74 -7.79 6.21 5.16
CA MET A 74 -6.49 6.87 5.12
C MET A 74 -6.13 7.30 3.70
N ILE A 75 -6.22 6.39 2.72
CA ILE A 75 -5.94 6.68 1.32
C ILE A 75 -6.89 7.75 0.78
N ARG A 76 -8.19 7.68 1.07
CA ARG A 76 -9.14 8.73 0.64
C ARG A 76 -8.73 10.10 1.18
N GLY A 77 -8.31 10.17 2.44
CA GLY A 77 -7.79 11.40 3.03
C GLY A 77 -6.57 11.92 2.27
N HIS A 78 -5.66 11.04 1.85
CA HIS A 78 -4.52 11.46 1.01
C HIS A 78 -4.96 11.89 -0.40
N TRP A 79 -5.89 11.17 -1.03
CA TRP A 79 -6.37 11.47 -2.39
C TRP A 79 -7.10 12.82 -2.48
N GLU A 80 -7.80 13.22 -1.42
CA GLU A 80 -8.52 14.51 -1.39
C GLU A 80 -7.58 15.73 -1.34
N PHE A 81 -6.36 15.57 -0.84
CA PHE A 81 -5.45 16.70 -0.56
C PHE A 81 -4.04 16.55 -1.17
N GLY A 82 -3.72 15.41 -1.78
CA GLY A 82 -2.41 15.09 -2.34
C GLY A 82 -2.47 14.85 -3.84
N ASP A 83 -1.30 14.81 -4.46
CA ASP A 83 -1.15 14.54 -5.90
C ASP A 83 -1.17 13.03 -6.18
N GLU A 84 -1.55 12.67 -7.41
CA GLU A 84 -1.60 11.28 -7.89
C GLU A 84 -0.26 10.56 -7.66
N ASP A 85 0.86 11.26 -7.88
CA ASP A 85 2.23 10.74 -7.72
C ASP A 85 2.57 10.36 -6.27
N ASP A 86 1.89 10.95 -5.29
CA ASP A 86 2.06 10.61 -3.87
C ASP A 86 1.12 9.49 -3.44
N VAL A 87 -0.11 9.48 -3.96
CA VAL A 87 -1.16 8.58 -3.48
C VAL A 87 -1.11 7.22 -4.17
N VAL A 88 -0.81 7.16 -5.47
CA VAL A 88 -0.74 5.88 -6.21
C VAL A 88 0.29 4.92 -5.60
N PRO A 89 1.52 5.35 -5.23
CA PRO A 89 2.46 4.47 -4.54
C PRO A 89 1.95 3.95 -3.18
N LEU A 90 1.21 4.78 -2.43
CA LEU A 90 0.59 4.38 -1.17
C LEU A 90 -0.52 3.34 -1.39
N VAL A 91 -1.36 3.53 -2.41
CA VAL A 91 -2.39 2.56 -2.81
C VAL A 91 -1.78 1.21 -3.14
N ARG A 92 -0.69 1.20 -3.90
CA ARG A 92 0.02 -0.03 -4.27
C ARG A 92 0.62 -0.74 -3.06
N GLU A 93 1.29 0.00 -2.17
CA GLU A 93 1.83 -0.57 -0.94
C GLU A 93 0.74 -1.24 -0.09
N GLU A 94 -0.38 -0.54 0.13
CA GLU A 94 -1.50 -1.05 0.91
C GLU A 94 -2.22 -2.23 0.21
N ALA A 95 -2.39 -2.17 -1.12
CA ALA A 95 -2.99 -3.27 -1.89
C ALA A 95 -2.15 -4.55 -1.80
N ALA A 96 -0.83 -4.44 -1.93
CA ALA A 96 0.07 -5.59 -1.78
C ALA A 96 0.01 -6.16 -0.35
N ARG A 97 0.09 -5.29 0.66
CA ARG A 97 0.06 -5.67 2.08
C ARG A 97 -1.25 -6.36 2.47
N LEU A 98 -2.39 -5.74 2.14
CA LEU A 98 -3.72 -6.25 2.46
C LEU A 98 -4.06 -7.51 1.65
N GLY A 99 -3.72 -7.52 0.35
CA GLY A 99 -3.92 -8.68 -0.52
C GLY A 99 -3.16 -9.90 0.00
N LYS A 100 -1.87 -9.72 0.35
CA LYS A 100 -1.06 -10.80 0.94
C LYS A 100 -1.66 -11.29 2.25
N ARG A 101 -2.05 -10.38 3.13
CA ARG A 101 -2.65 -10.72 4.43
C ARG A 101 -3.95 -11.53 4.26
N ALA A 102 -4.82 -11.12 3.32
CA ALA A 102 -6.04 -11.85 3.03
C ALA A 102 -5.74 -13.28 2.54
N LEU A 103 -4.76 -13.43 1.66
CA LEU A 103 -4.36 -14.72 1.13
C LEU A 103 -3.78 -15.63 2.20
N ASP A 104 -2.91 -15.10 3.07
CA ASP A 104 -2.34 -15.85 4.20
C ASP A 104 -3.46 -16.33 5.14
N MET A 105 -4.44 -15.48 5.44
CA MET A 105 -5.61 -15.86 6.24
C MET A 105 -6.46 -16.94 5.55
N ALA A 106 -6.70 -16.82 4.23
CA ALA A 106 -7.44 -17.83 3.49
C ALA A 106 -6.76 -19.20 3.54
N ILE A 107 -5.44 -19.25 3.35
CA ILE A 107 -4.64 -20.47 3.44
C ILE A 107 -4.73 -21.07 4.85
N GLN A 108 -4.60 -20.24 5.89
CA GLN A 108 -4.74 -20.68 7.28
C GLN A 108 -6.13 -21.26 7.56
N PHE A 109 -7.20 -20.62 7.06
CA PHE A 109 -8.56 -21.12 7.25
C PHE A 109 -8.84 -22.40 6.48
N ARG A 110 -8.33 -22.53 5.25
CA ARG A 110 -8.45 -23.79 4.52
C ARG A 110 -7.80 -24.93 5.29
N SER A 111 -6.58 -24.71 5.78
CA SER A 111 -5.85 -25.68 6.60
C SER A 111 -6.61 -26.04 7.88
N ALA A 112 -7.05 -25.02 8.63
CA ALA A 112 -7.77 -25.22 9.89
C ALA A 112 -9.14 -25.92 9.72
N TRP A 113 -9.76 -25.79 8.55
CA TRP A 113 -11.09 -26.35 8.26
C TRP A 113 -11.05 -27.62 7.41
N GLY A 114 -9.86 -28.17 7.14
CA GLY A 114 -9.70 -29.35 6.30
C GLY A 114 -10.21 -29.16 4.87
N ILE A 115 -10.25 -27.91 4.39
CA ILE A 115 -10.59 -27.59 3.00
C ILE A 115 -9.34 -27.79 2.17
N ALA A 116 -9.49 -28.40 1.00
CA ALA A 116 -8.39 -28.58 0.07
C ALA A 116 -7.68 -27.23 -0.21
N PRO A 117 -6.34 -27.18 -0.16
CA PRO A 117 -5.61 -25.96 -0.50
C PRO A 117 -5.79 -25.62 -1.98
N VAL A 118 -5.70 -24.33 -2.29
CA VAL A 118 -5.55 -23.88 -3.68
C VAL A 118 -4.13 -24.24 -4.14
N ASP A 119 -4.01 -24.71 -5.38
CA ASP A 119 -2.72 -24.98 -6.00
C ASP A 119 -2.11 -23.68 -6.54
N TYR A 120 -0.96 -23.30 -5.98
CA TYR A 120 -0.17 -22.13 -6.39
C TYR A 120 1.12 -22.53 -7.11
N SER A 121 1.20 -23.73 -7.70
CA SER A 121 2.39 -24.21 -8.40
C SER A 121 2.57 -23.66 -9.82
N GLY A 122 1.59 -22.91 -10.33
CA GLY A 122 1.66 -22.25 -11.63
C GLY A 122 2.79 -21.22 -11.72
N GLU A 123 3.34 -21.05 -12.94
CA GLU A 123 4.42 -20.09 -13.23
C GLU A 123 4.07 -18.68 -12.76
N TRP A 124 2.86 -18.22 -13.11
CA TRP A 124 2.25 -17.07 -12.47
C TRP A 124 1.24 -17.54 -11.43
N ASN A 125 1.39 -17.04 -10.19
CA ASN A 125 0.42 -17.25 -9.14
C ASN A 125 0.35 -16.03 -8.21
N VAL A 126 -0.85 -15.77 -7.68
CA VAL A 126 -1.15 -14.62 -6.82
C VAL A 126 -0.32 -14.59 -5.54
N LYS A 127 0.06 -15.76 -5.00
CA LYS A 127 0.83 -15.86 -3.75
C LYS A 127 2.25 -15.32 -3.92
N SER A 128 2.99 -15.86 -4.87
CA SER A 128 4.35 -15.42 -5.17
C SER A 128 4.36 -13.95 -5.64
N TYR A 129 3.39 -13.57 -6.47
CA TYR A 129 3.26 -12.18 -6.93
C TYR A 129 3.08 -11.19 -5.77
N LEU A 130 2.13 -11.43 -4.86
CA LEU A 130 1.90 -10.53 -3.72
C LEU A 130 3.08 -10.55 -2.72
N GLU A 131 3.74 -11.69 -2.52
CA GLU A 131 4.95 -11.79 -1.71
C GLU A 131 6.08 -10.91 -2.25
N GLU A 132 6.31 -10.94 -3.57
CA GLU A 132 7.28 -10.08 -4.26
C GLU A 132 6.90 -8.60 -4.12
N LYS A 133 5.64 -8.26 -4.41
CA LYS A 133 5.17 -6.86 -4.37
C LYS A 133 5.26 -6.21 -2.99
N VAL A 134 5.01 -6.96 -1.93
CA VAL A 134 5.23 -6.44 -0.56
C VAL A 134 6.69 -6.07 -0.34
N GLN A 135 7.65 -6.83 -0.89
CA GLN A 135 9.07 -6.53 -0.75
C GLN A 135 9.48 -5.34 -1.62
N ASP A 136 9.00 -5.30 -2.86
CA ASP A 136 9.27 -4.20 -3.81
C ASP A 136 8.79 -2.87 -3.25
N TYR A 137 7.51 -2.78 -2.85
CA TYR A 137 6.95 -1.53 -2.35
C TYR A 137 7.56 -1.10 -1.01
N ALA A 138 7.95 -2.04 -0.15
CA ALA A 138 8.69 -1.72 1.07
C ALA A 138 10.08 -1.14 0.77
N LYS A 139 10.74 -1.60 -0.31
CA LYS A 139 12.02 -1.06 -0.76
C LYS A 139 11.84 0.33 -1.38
N GLU A 140 10.84 0.49 -2.24
CA GLU A 140 10.52 1.79 -2.86
C GLU A 140 10.16 2.85 -1.83
N ARG A 141 9.35 2.50 -0.81
CA ARG A 141 9.03 3.43 0.30
C ARG A 141 10.29 3.92 0.99
N LYS A 142 11.20 3.01 1.36
CA LYS A 142 12.47 3.39 1.99
C LYS A 142 13.32 4.30 1.09
N GLN A 143 13.31 4.07 -0.21
CA GLN A 143 14.01 4.92 -1.18
C GLN A 143 13.39 6.32 -1.26
N ARG A 144 12.05 6.42 -1.28
CA ARG A 144 11.34 7.72 -1.24
C ARG A 144 11.60 8.47 0.06
N GLU A 145 11.53 7.80 1.20
CA GLU A 145 11.83 8.39 2.51
C GLU A 145 13.27 8.91 2.59
N GLU A 146 14.24 8.15 2.06
CA GLU A 146 15.64 8.56 1.99
C GLU A 146 15.83 9.78 1.08
N LEU A 147 15.24 9.75 -0.13
CA LEU A 147 15.31 10.86 -1.08
C LEU A 147 14.72 12.14 -0.49
N ASN A 148 13.52 12.05 0.10
CA ASN A 148 12.86 13.18 0.74
C ASN A 148 13.69 13.75 1.90
N ARG A 149 14.35 12.89 2.66
CA ARG A 149 15.27 13.31 3.73
C ARG A 149 16.48 14.06 3.17
N GLN A 150 17.07 13.58 2.08
CA GLN A 150 18.23 14.23 1.44
C GLN A 150 17.85 15.59 0.86
N LEU A 151 16.75 15.67 0.13
CA LEU A 151 16.22 16.92 -0.42
C LEU A 151 15.93 17.94 0.69
N GLY A 152 15.33 17.51 1.80
CA GLY A 152 15.09 18.37 2.96
C GLY A 152 16.39 18.91 3.58
N GLN A 153 17.44 18.09 3.67
CA GLN A 153 18.75 18.53 4.18
C GLN A 153 19.45 19.50 3.25
N GLU A 154 19.38 19.28 1.94
CA GLU A 154 19.96 20.17 0.93
C GLU A 154 19.26 21.54 0.94
N PHE A 155 17.92 21.54 1.01
CA PHE A 155 17.13 22.76 1.09
C PHE A 155 17.47 23.61 2.33
N ILE A 156 17.61 22.98 3.51
CA ILE A 156 18.03 23.67 4.74
C ILE A 156 19.42 24.29 4.57
N ARG A 157 20.39 23.54 4.00
CA ARG A 157 21.75 24.06 3.78
C ARG A 157 21.76 25.25 2.81
N GLU A 158 20.91 25.23 1.79
CA GLU A 158 20.80 26.33 0.83
C GLU A 158 20.23 27.59 1.47
N ILE A 159 19.22 27.45 2.35
CA ILE A 159 18.69 28.56 3.14
C ILE A 159 19.79 29.15 4.03
N GLU A 160 20.49 28.32 4.80
CA GLU A 160 21.56 28.77 5.70
C GLU A 160 22.70 29.49 4.94
N SER A 161 23.08 28.96 3.77
CA SER A 161 24.08 29.56 2.88
C SER A 161 23.62 30.93 2.35
N THR A 162 22.35 31.05 1.99
CA THR A 162 21.76 32.31 1.49
C THR A 162 21.68 33.35 2.61
N GLU A 163 21.23 32.98 3.80
CA GLU A 163 21.22 33.87 4.97
C GLU A 163 22.62 34.37 5.34
N ALA A 164 23.63 33.49 5.28
CA ALA A 164 25.02 33.85 5.54
C ALA A 164 25.56 34.88 4.54
N LYS A 165 25.24 34.72 3.24
CA LYS A 165 25.61 35.68 2.19
C LYS A 165 24.94 37.03 2.38
N MET A 166 23.66 37.05 2.77
CA MET A 166 22.94 38.30 3.03
C MET A 166 23.54 39.06 4.23
N LYS A 167 23.82 38.37 5.33
CA LYS A 167 24.49 38.98 6.51
C LYS A 167 25.88 39.53 6.18
N ALA A 168 26.63 38.84 5.33
CA ALA A 168 27.94 39.32 4.88
C ALA A 168 27.85 40.57 3.98
N ALA A 169 26.78 40.70 3.19
CA ALA A 169 26.53 41.87 2.34
C ALA A 169 26.10 43.10 3.16
N ASP A 170 25.29 42.92 4.20
CA ASP A 170 24.85 44.00 5.10
C ASP A 170 25.95 44.50 6.06
N GLY A 171 27.06 43.75 6.19
CA GLY A 171 28.16 44.02 7.11
C GLY A 171 29.34 44.84 6.54
N LEU A 172 29.23 45.42 5.35
CA LEU A 172 30.30 46.25 4.77
C LEU A 172 30.34 47.65 5.43
N PRO A 173 31.48 48.10 5.98
CA PRO A 173 31.59 49.41 6.62
C PRO A 173 31.48 50.54 5.59
N GLU A 174 30.80 51.64 5.95
CA GLU A 174 30.71 52.85 5.13
C GLU A 174 32.13 53.34 4.74
N PRO A 175 32.32 53.80 3.49
CA PRO A 175 33.61 54.33 3.07
C PRO A 175 33.93 55.58 3.90
N ASN A 176 35.00 55.48 4.69
CA ASN A 176 35.52 56.56 5.53
C ASN A 176 35.54 57.89 4.75
N SER A 177 34.79 58.86 5.26
CA SER A 177 34.79 60.26 4.81
C SER A 177 36.05 61.00 5.24
#